data_AF-B8QS61-F1
#
_entry.id   AF-B8QS61-F1
#
_cell.length_a   1.000
_cell.length_b   1.000
_cell.length_c   1.000
_cell.angle_alpha   90.00
_cell.angle_beta   90.00
_cell.angle_gamma   90.00
#
_symmetry.space_group_name_H-M   'P 1'
#
loop_
_entity.id
_entity.type
_entity.pdbx_description
1 polymer ?
#
loop_
_entity_poly.entity_id
_entity_poly.type
_entity_poly.pdbx_seq_one_letter_code
_entity_poly.pdbx_strand_id
1 'polypeptide(L)'
;MFDIAEVAKGLQGELSCKDAPLTESEYEEKMAEMQKHIFERKAKENLSLAEKFLRENSKNAGVVEVQPCKLQYKIIKEGAGKVISGKPTALLHYKGSFMNGQVFSSSDTNKEPILLPLNQTIPGFALGMQGMREGETRILYIHP
;
A
#
# COMPACT_ATOMS: atom_id res chain seq x y z
N MET A 1 3.48 -23.94 -7.16
CA MET A 1 2.50 -24.94 -6.67
C MET A 1 3.30 -25.91 -5.83
N PHE A 2 2.85 -26.25 -4.62
CA PHE A 2 3.60 -27.15 -3.72
C PHE A 2 3.87 -28.48 -4.42
N ASP A 3 5.09 -29.01 -4.29
CA ASP A 3 5.36 -30.41 -4.61
C ASP A 3 4.79 -31.26 -3.48
N ILE A 4 3.58 -31.75 -3.68
CA ILE A 4 2.84 -32.56 -2.71
C ILE A 4 3.63 -33.85 -2.39
N ALA A 5 4.47 -34.34 -3.30
CA ALA A 5 5.29 -35.51 -3.05
C ALA A 5 6.44 -35.23 -2.07
N GLU A 6 7.06 -34.04 -2.14
CA GLU A 6 8.09 -33.62 -1.18
C GLU A 6 7.51 -33.35 0.21
N VAL A 7 6.34 -32.69 0.28
CA VAL A 7 5.63 -32.48 1.55
C VAL A 7 5.21 -33.80 2.19
N ALA A 8 4.70 -34.74 1.38
CA ALA A 8 4.33 -36.08 1.84
C ALA A 8 5.55 -36.89 2.31
N LYS A 9 6.69 -36.79 1.63
CA LYS A 9 7.95 -37.42 2.07
C LYS A 9 8.45 -36.86 3.40
N GLY A 10 8.36 -35.55 3.62
CA GLY A 10 8.70 -34.92 4.89
C GLY A 10 7.84 -35.45 6.04
N LEU A 11 6.51 -35.48 5.87
CA LEU A 11 5.56 -36.02 6.85
C LEU A 11 5.77 -37.51 7.12
N GLN A 12 6.11 -38.29 6.09
CA GLN A 12 6.42 -39.71 6.23
C GLN A 12 7.73 -39.94 6.99
N GLY A 13 8.75 -39.12 6.78
CA GLY A 13 10.01 -39.19 7.52
C GLY A 13 9.82 -38.99 9.03
N GLU A 14 9.04 -37.98 9.41
CA GLU A 14 8.69 -37.69 10.80
C GLU A 14 7.89 -38.84 11.46
N LEU A 15 6.90 -39.40 10.76
CA LEU A 15 6.10 -40.54 11.23
C LEU A 15 6.91 -41.86 11.36
N SER A 16 8.05 -41.97 10.67
CA SER A 16 8.86 -43.20 10.63
C SER A 16 10.23 -43.08 11.30
N CYS A 17 10.45 -42.04 12.11
CA CYS A 17 11.71 -41.76 12.83
C CYS A 17 12.94 -41.77 11.91
N LYS A 18 12.78 -41.36 10.65
CA LYS A 18 13.88 -41.17 9.71
C LYS A 18 14.30 -39.70 9.72
N ASP A 19 15.58 -39.45 9.47
CA ASP A 19 16.10 -38.10 9.31
C ASP A 19 15.30 -37.34 8.23
N ALA A 20 15.06 -36.05 8.47
CA ALA A 20 14.33 -35.21 7.54
C ALA A 20 15.00 -35.25 6.15
N PRO A 21 14.22 -35.27 5.07
CA PRO A 21 14.77 -35.39 3.71
C PRO A 21 15.56 -34.15 3.26
N LEU A 22 15.55 -33.07 4.04
CA LEU A 22 16.29 -31.83 3.81
C LEU A 22 17.10 -31.50 5.06
N THR A 23 18.31 -30.99 4.86
CA THR A 23 19.05 -30.30 5.90
C THR A 23 18.36 -28.99 6.27
N GLU A 24 18.67 -28.42 7.44
CA GLU A 24 18.15 -27.12 7.87
C GLU A 24 18.41 -26.03 6.82
N SER A 25 19.62 -25.99 6.25
CA SER A 25 19.99 -25.05 5.18
C SER A 25 19.14 -25.22 3.91
N GLU A 26 18.92 -26.45 3.46
CA GLU A 26 18.11 -26.71 2.25
C GLU A 26 16.63 -26.39 2.48
N TYR A 27 16.13 -26.62 3.69
CA TYR A 27 14.78 -26.22 4.08
C TYR A 27 14.64 -24.69 4.08
N GLU A 28 15.58 -23.97 4.68
CA GLU A 28 15.60 -22.50 4.70
C GLU A 28 15.62 -21.92 3.28
N GLU A 29 16.48 -22.47 2.40
CA GLU A 29 16.56 -22.05 0.99
C GLU A 29 15.23 -22.26 0.25
N LYS A 30 14.64 -23.46 0.33
CA LYS A 30 13.34 -23.76 -0.32
C LYS A 30 12.21 -22.89 0.23
N MET A 31 12.21 -22.61 1.53
CA MET A 31 11.20 -21.74 2.15
C MET A 31 11.39 -20.28 1.75
N ALA A 32 12.62 -19.79 1.65
CA ALA A 32 12.92 -18.45 1.15
C ALA A 32 12.49 -18.28 -0.32
N GLU A 33 12.78 -19.27 -1.18
CA GLU A 33 12.33 -19.29 -2.57
C GLU A 33 10.80 -19.29 -2.67
N MET A 34 10.13 -20.11 -1.86
CA MET A 34 8.68 -20.15 -1.80
C MET A 34 8.08 -18.83 -1.33
N GLN A 35 8.62 -18.22 -0.26
CA GLN A 35 8.17 -16.92 0.23
C GLN A 35 8.35 -15.83 -0.82
N LYS A 36 9.48 -15.83 -1.53
CA LYS A 36 9.74 -14.92 -2.65
C LYS A 36 8.70 -15.07 -3.75
N HIS A 37 8.40 -16.30 -4.18
CA HIS A 37 7.38 -16.53 -5.22
C HIS A 37 5.96 -16.13 -4.78
N ILE A 38 5.60 -16.40 -3.52
CA ILE A 38 4.31 -15.98 -2.96
C ILE A 38 4.25 -14.44 -2.93
N PHE A 39 5.33 -13.78 -2.52
CA PHE A 39 5.42 -12.32 -2.49
C PHE A 39 5.30 -11.72 -3.89
N GLU A 40 6.07 -12.20 -4.87
CA GLU A 40 6.03 -11.73 -6.26
C GLU A 40 4.64 -11.89 -6.88
N ARG A 41 3.99 -13.03 -6.64
CA ARG A 41 2.62 -13.26 -7.12
C ARG A 41 1.64 -12.26 -6.51
N LYS A 42 1.68 -12.08 -5.19
CA LYS A 42 0.82 -11.09 -4.50
C LYS A 42 1.09 -9.66 -4.95
N ALA A 43 2.36 -9.30 -5.14
CA ALA A 43 2.75 -7.98 -5.64
C ALA A 43 2.17 -7.71 -7.03
N LYS A 44 2.26 -8.70 -7.93
CA LYS A 44 1.69 -8.62 -9.29
C LYS A 44 0.16 -8.52 -9.27
N GLU A 45 -0.50 -9.32 -8.43
CA GLU A 45 -1.96 -9.26 -8.24
C GLU A 45 -2.39 -7.88 -7.71
N ASN A 46 -1.72 -7.38 -6.66
CA ASN A 46 -2.01 -6.06 -6.08
C ASN A 46 -1.78 -4.91 -7.08
N LEU A 47 -0.69 -4.98 -7.85
CA LEU A 47 -0.40 -3.99 -8.90
C LEU A 47 -1.52 -3.97 -9.94
N SER A 48 -1.93 -5.14 -10.44
CA SER A 48 -3.01 -5.25 -11.41
C SER A 48 -4.34 -4.71 -10.89
N LEU A 49 -4.68 -5.02 -9.63
CA LEU A 49 -5.87 -4.51 -8.96
C LEU A 49 -5.81 -2.98 -8.80
N ALA A 50 -4.68 -2.43 -8.38
CA ALA A 50 -4.49 -0.99 -8.20
C ALA A 50 -4.63 -0.23 -9.52
N GLU A 51 -3.99 -0.70 -10.60
CA GLU A 51 -4.10 -0.06 -11.90
C GLU A 51 -5.53 -0.13 -12.47
N LYS A 52 -6.21 -1.27 -12.30
CA LYS A 52 -7.62 -1.40 -12.70
C LYS A 52 -8.48 -0.41 -11.93
N PHE A 53 -8.33 -0.36 -10.61
CA PHE A 53 -9.05 0.58 -9.75
C PHE A 53 -8.81 2.02 -10.19
N LEU A 54 -7.56 2.44 -10.40
CA LEU A 54 -7.25 3.81 -10.82
C LEU A 54 -7.84 4.14 -12.20
N ARG A 55 -7.77 3.21 -13.17
CA ARG A 55 -8.39 3.39 -14.50
C ARG A 55 -9.90 3.56 -14.45
N GLU A 56 -10.56 2.87 -13.51
CA GLU A 56 -12.01 2.98 -13.33
C GLU A 56 -12.37 4.24 -12.53
N ASN A 57 -11.60 4.54 -11.49
CA ASN A 57 -11.86 5.65 -10.59
C ASN A 57 -11.67 7.03 -11.24
N SER A 58 -10.76 7.18 -12.20
CA SER A 58 -10.58 8.44 -12.93
C SER A 58 -11.83 8.88 -13.70
N LYS A 59 -12.75 7.95 -13.99
CA LYS A 59 -14.00 8.23 -14.71
C LYS A 59 -15.11 8.75 -13.78
N ASN A 60 -14.91 8.67 -12.46
CA ASN A 60 -15.91 9.08 -11.49
C ASN A 60 -15.98 10.61 -11.36
N ALA A 61 -17.19 11.15 -11.17
CA ALA A 61 -17.39 12.58 -10.99
C ALA A 61 -16.63 13.14 -9.77
N GLY A 62 -15.94 14.26 -9.99
CA GLY A 62 -15.13 14.95 -8.99
C GLY A 62 -13.76 14.32 -8.73
N VAL A 63 -13.41 13.23 -9.43
CA VAL A 63 -12.03 12.72 -9.41
C VAL A 63 -11.20 13.50 -10.41
N VAL A 64 -10.05 13.98 -9.95
CA VAL A 64 -9.04 14.65 -10.75
C VAL A 64 -7.82 13.75 -10.86
N GLU A 65 -7.38 13.48 -12.08
CA GLU A 65 -6.17 12.73 -12.35
C GLU A 65 -4.96 13.68 -12.41
N VAL A 66 -3.99 13.45 -11.52
CA VAL A 66 -2.74 14.23 -11.45
C VAL A 66 -1.67 13.58 -12.32
N GLN A 67 -1.59 12.24 -12.26
CA GLN A 67 -0.70 11.45 -13.10
C GLN A 67 -1.47 10.22 -13.62
N PRO A 68 -1.46 9.96 -14.94
CA PRO A 68 -2.19 8.85 -15.55
C PRO A 68 -1.94 7.53 -14.83
N CYS A 69 -3.01 6.90 -14.35
CA CYS A 69 -2.98 5.62 -13.64
C CYS A 69 -2.04 5.56 -12.41
N LYS A 70 -1.62 6.71 -11.86
CA LYS A 70 -0.66 6.77 -10.74
C LYS A 70 -1.14 7.58 -9.56
N LEU A 71 -1.72 8.75 -9.80
CA LEU A 71 -2.14 9.65 -8.74
C LEU A 71 -3.43 10.35 -9.13
N GLN A 72 -4.42 10.23 -8.25
CA GLN A 72 -5.70 10.90 -8.39
C GLN A 72 -6.11 11.50 -7.05
N TYR A 73 -7.00 12.48 -7.09
CA TYR A 73 -7.65 12.96 -5.88
C TYR A 73 -9.11 13.28 -6.09
N LYS A 74 -9.84 13.38 -4.99
CA LYS A 74 -11.21 13.91 -4.95
C LYS A 74 -11.35 14.87 -3.78
N ILE A 75 -11.81 16.09 -4.06
CA ILE A 75 -12.11 17.06 -3.01
C ILE A 75 -13.44 16.66 -2.37
N ILE A 76 -13.44 16.53 -1.05
CA ILE A 76 -14.62 16.21 -0.24
C ILE A 76 -15.23 17.47 0.36
N LYS A 77 -14.36 18.38 0.80
CA LYS A 77 -14.74 19.68 1.35
C LYS A 77 -13.71 20.70 0.90
N GLU A 78 -14.15 21.78 0.27
CA GLU A 78 -13.27 22.88 -0.13
C GLU A 78 -12.71 23.61 1.09
N GLY A 79 -11.43 24.00 0.99
CA GLY A 79 -10.79 24.91 1.93
C GLY A 79 -10.84 26.34 1.45
N ALA A 80 -10.67 27.31 2.36
CA ALA A 80 -10.73 28.73 2.03
C ALA A 80 -9.45 29.51 2.40
N GLY A 81 -8.52 28.88 3.12
CA GLY A 81 -7.28 29.55 3.53
C GLY A 81 -6.16 29.44 2.50
N LYS A 82 -4.91 29.48 2.99
CA LYS A 82 -3.73 29.49 2.14
C LYS A 82 -3.62 28.22 1.32
N VAL A 83 -3.10 28.37 0.10
CA VAL A 83 -2.85 27.25 -0.81
C VAL A 83 -1.50 26.62 -0.45
N ILE A 84 -1.46 25.31 -0.34
CA ILE A 84 -0.23 24.51 -0.24
C ILE A 84 0.50 24.60 -1.58
N SER A 85 1.72 25.15 -1.54
CA SER A 85 2.61 25.25 -2.69
C SER A 85 4.05 24.91 -2.31
N GLY A 86 4.76 24.22 -3.21
CA GLY A 86 6.17 23.84 -3.01
C GLY A 86 6.32 22.68 -2.03
N LYS A 87 7.26 22.82 -1.08
CA LYS A 87 7.55 21.78 -0.06
C LYS A 87 7.28 22.29 1.36
N PRO A 88 6.05 22.71 1.68
CA PRO A 88 5.74 23.24 2.99
C PRO A 88 5.70 22.14 4.05
N THR A 89 5.65 22.59 5.30
CA THR A 89 5.22 21.75 6.42
C THR A 89 3.71 21.98 6.60
N ALA A 90 2.93 20.90 6.68
CA ALA A 90 1.48 20.96 6.81
C ALA A 90 1.04 20.36 8.14
N LEU A 91 0.12 21.04 8.84
CA LEU A 91 -0.55 20.53 10.03
C LEU A 91 -1.88 19.92 9.60
N LEU A 92 -2.07 18.61 9.78
CA LEU A 92 -3.22 17.91 9.21
C LEU A 92 -3.66 16.69 10.02
N HIS A 93 -4.93 16.34 9.87
CA HIS A 93 -5.45 15.01 10.17
C HIS A 93 -5.41 14.15 8.90
N TYR A 94 -5.06 12.87 9.03
CA TYR A 94 -5.10 11.91 7.93
C TYR A 94 -5.52 10.52 8.40
N LYS A 95 -6.01 9.75 7.43
CA LYS A 95 -6.25 8.31 7.56
C LYS A 95 -5.81 7.63 6.26
N GLY A 96 -4.87 6.70 6.37
CA GLY A 96 -4.44 5.82 5.30
C GLY A 96 -5.10 4.46 5.41
N SER A 97 -5.77 4.02 4.35
CA SER A 97 -6.37 2.70 4.25
C SER A 97 -6.08 2.04 2.91
N PHE A 98 -6.00 0.71 2.92
CA PHE A 98 -6.00 -0.07 1.68
C PHE A 98 -7.37 0.00 0.98
N MET A 99 -7.43 -0.48 -0.27
CA MET A 99 -8.69 -0.50 -1.05
C MET A 99 -9.80 -1.33 -0.40
N ASN A 100 -9.46 -2.29 0.47
CA ASN A 100 -10.41 -3.08 1.25
C ASN A 100 -10.93 -2.35 2.51
N GLY A 101 -10.53 -1.11 2.75
CA GLY A 101 -10.91 -0.30 3.91
C GLY A 101 -10.09 -0.56 5.17
N GLN A 102 -9.18 -1.55 5.17
CA GLN A 102 -8.29 -1.79 6.30
C GLN A 102 -7.35 -0.59 6.47
N VAL A 103 -7.44 0.06 7.63
CA VAL A 103 -6.60 1.20 8.00
C VAL A 103 -5.21 0.70 8.37
N PHE A 104 -4.18 1.29 7.78
CA PHE A 104 -2.78 1.00 8.11
C PHE A 104 -2.11 2.13 8.90
N SER A 105 -2.63 3.36 8.82
CA SER A 105 -2.14 4.50 9.59
C SER A 105 -3.20 5.59 9.76
N SER A 106 -3.17 6.32 10.87
CA SER A 106 -4.04 7.47 11.11
C SER A 106 -3.45 8.43 12.14
N SER A 107 -3.74 9.73 12.01
CA SER A 107 -3.47 10.73 13.04
C SER A 107 -4.42 10.64 14.24
N ASP A 108 -5.57 9.99 14.08
CA ASP A 108 -6.66 10.03 15.07
C ASP A 108 -6.32 9.26 16.36
N THR A 109 -5.28 8.43 16.33
CA THR A 109 -4.74 7.72 17.50
C THR A 109 -4.50 8.66 18.68
N ASN A 110 -4.06 9.90 18.41
CA ASN A 110 -3.80 10.92 19.45
C ASN A 110 -4.85 12.04 19.47
N LYS A 111 -5.88 11.99 18.61
CA LYS A 111 -6.89 13.05 18.40
C LYS A 111 -6.32 14.44 18.07
N GLU A 112 -5.03 14.56 17.83
CA GLU A 112 -4.35 15.80 17.50
C GLU A 112 -3.84 15.76 16.05
N PRO A 113 -3.85 16.90 15.33
CA PRO A 113 -3.27 16.97 14.01
C PRO A 113 -1.75 16.78 14.11
N ILE A 114 -1.16 16.21 13.07
CA ILE A 114 0.28 16.01 13.01
C ILE A 114 0.93 17.02 12.07
N LEU A 115 2.13 17.45 12.43
CA LEU A 115 2.94 18.36 11.63
C LEU A 115 3.85 17.54 10.70
N LEU A 116 3.64 17.61 9.39
CA LEU A 116 4.36 16.82 8.39
C LEU A 116 5.13 17.70 7.40
N PRO A 117 6.46 17.56 7.31
CA PRO A 117 7.24 18.10 6.20
C PRO A 117 6.94 17.30 4.91
N LEU A 118 6.32 17.92 3.90
CA LEU A 118 5.89 17.17 2.70
C LEU A 118 7.08 16.53 1.95
N ASN A 119 8.29 17.06 2.09
CA ASN A 119 9.52 16.48 1.53
C ASN A 119 9.99 15.17 2.17
N GLN A 120 9.43 14.80 3.32
CA GLN A 120 9.71 13.54 4.03
C GLN A 120 8.58 12.51 3.87
N THR A 121 7.55 12.84 3.09
CA THR A 121 6.42 11.94 2.80
C THR A 121 6.65 11.19 1.48
N ILE A 122 5.84 10.16 1.23
CA ILE A 122 5.88 9.45 -0.05
C ILE A 122 5.54 10.42 -1.22
N PRO A 123 6.14 10.26 -2.41
CA PRO A 123 6.00 11.22 -3.50
C PRO A 123 4.54 11.49 -3.91
N GLY A 124 3.70 10.45 -3.94
CA GLY A 124 2.28 10.59 -4.29
C GLY A 124 1.50 11.45 -3.30
N PHE A 125 1.84 11.39 -2.01
CA PHE A 125 1.22 12.22 -0.99
C PHE A 125 1.66 13.68 -1.16
N ALA A 126 2.96 13.94 -1.25
CA ALA A 126 3.50 15.28 -1.45
C ALA A 126 2.95 15.98 -2.70
N LEU A 127 2.80 15.24 -3.81
CA LEU A 127 2.22 15.73 -5.06
C LEU A 127 0.70 15.92 -4.96
N GLY A 128 -0.03 14.98 -4.35
CA GLY A 128 -1.49 15.04 -4.24
C GLY A 128 -2.00 16.17 -3.33
N MET A 129 -1.17 16.58 -2.37
CA MET A 129 -1.42 17.72 -1.47
C MET A 129 -1.22 19.09 -2.15
N GLN A 130 -0.52 19.16 -3.30
CA GLN A 130 -0.29 20.44 -3.97
C GLN A 130 -1.63 21.06 -4.41
N GLY A 131 -1.74 22.37 -4.23
CA GLY A 131 -2.95 23.11 -4.56
C GLY A 131 -4.09 22.94 -3.56
N MET A 132 -3.93 22.12 -2.50
CA MET A 132 -4.91 22.07 -1.41
C MET A 132 -4.96 23.39 -0.66
N ARG A 133 -6.14 23.79 -0.19
CA ARG A 133 -6.33 24.96 0.66
C ARG A 133 -6.42 24.57 2.13
N GLU A 134 -5.97 25.44 3.03
CA GLU A 134 -6.23 25.27 4.46
C GLU A 134 -7.75 25.13 4.71
N GLY A 135 -8.10 24.13 5.52
CA GLY A 135 -9.49 23.73 5.80
C GLY A 135 -10.09 22.73 4.80
N GLU A 136 -9.37 22.39 3.72
CA GLU A 136 -9.81 21.42 2.72
C GLU A 136 -9.74 19.99 3.27
N THR A 137 -10.69 19.15 2.85
CA THR A 137 -10.63 17.70 3.01
C THR A 137 -10.59 17.06 1.63
N ARG A 138 -9.59 16.22 1.38
CA ARG A 138 -9.36 15.56 0.09
C ARG A 138 -9.02 14.10 0.31
N ILE A 139 -9.48 13.23 -0.58
CA ILE A 139 -9.03 11.84 -0.68
C ILE A 139 -7.96 11.78 -1.76
N LEU A 140 -6.82 11.16 -1.44
CA LEU A 140 -5.76 10.85 -2.41
C LEU A 140 -5.81 9.35 -2.73
N TYR A 141 -5.75 9.02 -4.02
CA TYR A 141 -5.59 7.65 -4.50
C TYR A 141 -4.20 7.53 -5.10
N ILE A 142 -3.35 6.71 -4.46
CA ILE A 142 -1.91 6.64 -4.74
C ILE A 142 -1.57 5.21 -5.18
N HIS A 143 -0.97 5.09 -6.35
CA HIS A 143 -0.45 3.83 -6.87
C HIS A 143 0.67 3.27 -5.96
N PRO A 144 0.75 1.93 -5.79
CA PRO A 144 1.80 1.28 -5.00
C PRO A 144 3.22 1.54 -5.51
#